data_AF-A0A0P8AG18-F1
#
_entry.id   AF-A0A0P8AG18-F1
#
_cell.length_a   1.000
_cell.length_b   1.000
_cell.length_c   1.000
_cell.angle_alpha   90.00
_cell.angle_beta   90.00
_cell.angle_gamma   90.00
#
_symmetry.space_group_name_H-M   'P 1'
#
loop_
_entity.id
_entity.type
_entity.pdbx_description
1 polymer ?
#
loop_
_entity_poly.entity_id
_entity_poly.type
_entity_poly.pdbx_seq_one_letter_code
_entity_poly.pdbx_strand_id
1 'polypeptide(L)'
;MRAPPAGRPPPCQKRPCDRYPAGRRRLRPGPVSPVKNRLKVLRAERDWSQAELAGRLDVSRQAVNAIETGRHDPSLPLAFRIARLFELRIEDIFDDGARR
;
A
#
# COMPACT_ATOMS: atom_id res chain seq x y z
N MET A 1 -43.92 -39.02 18.50
CA MET A 1 -42.86 -38.89 17.49
C MET A 1 -41.84 -37.87 17.99
N ARG A 2 -40.69 -38.30 18.52
CA ARG A 2 -39.61 -37.41 18.95
C ARG A 2 -38.53 -37.40 17.86
N ALA A 3 -38.17 -36.22 17.37
CA ALA A 3 -37.08 -36.04 16.42
C ALA A 3 -35.74 -36.46 17.05
N PRO A 4 -34.82 -37.09 16.30
CA PRO A 4 -33.48 -37.39 16.79
C PRO A 4 -32.64 -36.10 16.97
N PRO A 5 -31.74 -36.04 17.95
CA PRO A 5 -30.87 -34.88 18.15
C PRO A 5 -29.86 -34.75 17.01
N ALA A 6 -29.62 -33.52 16.57
CA ALA A 6 -28.63 -33.17 15.56
C ALA A 6 -27.25 -33.73 15.96
N GLY A 7 -26.73 -34.66 15.16
CA GLY A 7 -25.37 -35.17 15.30
C GLY A 7 -24.37 -34.02 15.18
N ARG A 8 -23.35 -34.01 16.04
CA ARG A 8 -22.25 -33.05 15.94
C ARG A 8 -21.60 -33.15 14.56
N PRO A 9 -21.27 -32.04 13.90
CA PRO A 9 -20.52 -32.09 12.64
C PRO A 9 -19.17 -32.78 12.86
N PRO A 10 -18.67 -33.54 11.88
CA PRO A 10 -17.39 -34.23 12.02
C PRO A 10 -16.26 -33.21 12.24
N PRO A 11 -15.20 -33.57 12.99
CA PRO A 11 -14.04 -32.71 13.14
C PRO A 11 -13.41 -32.47 11.77
N CYS A 12 -13.12 -31.20 11.47
CA CYS A 12 -12.43 -30.78 10.26
C CYS A 12 -11.09 -31.53 10.18
N GLN A 13 -11.03 -32.59 9.36
CA GLN A 13 -9.83 -33.38 9.16
C GLN A 13 -8.79 -32.47 8.50
N LYS A 14 -7.84 -31.99 9.29
CA LYS A 14 -6.67 -31.25 8.82
C LYS A 14 -5.94 -32.15 7.83
N ARG A 15 -6.16 -31.94 6.53
CA ARG A 15 -5.30 -32.50 5.50
C ARG A 15 -3.87 -32.02 5.82
N PRO A 16 -2.86 -32.91 5.81
CA PRO A 16 -1.50 -32.43 5.88
C PRO A 16 -1.26 -31.57 4.64
N CYS A 17 -0.85 -30.34 4.87
CA CYS A 17 -0.48 -29.39 3.84
C CYS A 17 0.88 -29.77 3.22
N ASP A 18 1.05 -31.03 2.81
CA ASP A 18 2.29 -31.58 2.23
C ASP A 18 2.38 -31.35 0.72
N ARG A 19 1.97 -30.16 0.26
CA ARG A 19 2.11 -29.77 -1.16
C ARG A 19 2.64 -28.37 -1.35
N TYR A 20 3.61 -27.97 -0.52
CA TYR A 20 4.50 -26.86 -0.86
C TYR A 20 5.93 -27.37 -0.85
N PRO A 21 6.61 -27.50 -2.01
CA PRO A 21 8.04 -27.74 -2.00
C PRO A 21 8.71 -26.54 -1.32
N ALA A 22 9.42 -26.81 -0.23
CA ALA A 22 10.22 -25.85 0.50
C ALA A 22 11.38 -25.37 -0.41
N GLY A 23 11.13 -24.33 -1.18
CA GLY A 23 12.09 -23.79 -2.15
C GLY A 23 11.94 -22.29 -2.41
N ARG A 24 11.28 -21.55 -1.51
CA ARG A 24 11.20 -20.09 -1.67
C ARG A 24 12.53 -19.47 -1.25
N ARG A 25 13.44 -19.26 -2.21
CA ARG A 25 14.50 -18.24 -2.06
C ARG A 25 13.82 -16.97 -1.59
N ARG A 26 14.11 -16.53 -0.36
CA ARG A 26 13.71 -15.20 0.10
C ARG A 26 14.41 -14.22 -0.83
N LEU A 27 13.69 -13.65 -1.78
CA LEU A 27 14.16 -12.45 -2.46
C LEU A 27 14.37 -11.43 -1.36
N ARG A 28 15.63 -11.09 -1.07
CA ARG A 28 15.93 -9.93 -0.23
C ARG A 28 15.51 -8.71 -1.06
N PRO A 29 14.59 -7.85 -0.58
CA PRO A 29 14.32 -6.61 -1.28
C PRO A 29 15.65 -5.86 -1.42
N GLY A 30 15.98 -5.48 -2.65
CA GLY A 30 17.15 -4.65 -2.92
C GLY A 30 17.02 -3.29 -2.24
N PRO A 31 18.10 -2.49 -2.19
CA PRO A 31 18.02 -1.13 -1.69
C PRO A 31 17.00 -0.35 -2.53
N VAL A 32 15.85 -0.03 -1.94
CA VAL A 32 14.87 0.85 -2.57
C VAL A 32 15.50 2.23 -2.68
N SER A 33 15.67 2.71 -3.90
CA SER A 33 16.07 4.10 -4.12
C SER A 33 14.89 4.98 -3.71
N PRO A 34 15.11 6.07 -2.95
CA PRO A 34 14.02 6.91 -2.49
C PRO A 34 13.28 7.48 -3.70
N VAL A 35 11.99 7.16 -3.80
CA VAL A 35 11.13 7.65 -4.87
C VAL A 35 11.06 9.16 -4.76
N LYS A 36 11.53 9.86 -5.79
CA LYS A 36 11.38 11.30 -5.89
C LYS A 36 9.91 11.59 -6.14
N ASN A 37 9.37 12.61 -5.47
CA ASN A 37 7.97 12.97 -5.64
C ASN A 37 7.81 14.48 -5.79
N ARG A 38 6.74 14.88 -6.47
CA ARG A 38 6.39 16.28 -6.72
C ARG A 38 5.29 16.78 -5.77
N LEU A 39 4.97 16.04 -4.71
CA LEU A 39 3.88 16.38 -3.78
C LEU A 39 4.03 17.77 -3.18
N LYS A 40 5.26 18.18 -2.82
CA LYS A 40 5.50 19.52 -2.27
C LYS A 40 5.14 20.63 -3.25
N VAL A 41 5.40 20.43 -4.54
CA VAL A 41 5.08 21.39 -5.61
C VAL A 41 3.57 21.41 -5.86
N LEU A 42 2.97 20.23 -6.06
CA LEU A 42 1.52 20.09 -6.30
C LEU A 42 0.68 20.65 -5.14
N ARG A 43 1.21 20.50 -3.92
CA ARG A 43 0.61 21.06 -2.70
C ARG A 43 0.71 22.58 -2.68
N ALA A 44 1.85 23.14 -3.08
CA ALA A 44 2.05 24.58 -3.16
C ALA A 44 1.20 25.24 -4.26
N GLU A 45 1.04 24.58 -5.41
CA GLU A 45 0.16 25.04 -6.51
C GLU A 45 -1.32 25.15 -6.09
N ARG A 46 -1.72 24.42 -5.05
CA ARG A 46 -3.09 24.40 -4.52
C ARG A 46 -3.24 25.09 -3.16
N ASP A 47 -2.19 25.73 -2.66
CA ASP A 47 -2.13 26.37 -1.34
C ASP A 47 -2.53 25.44 -0.17
N TRP A 48 -2.25 24.14 -0.29
CA TRP A 48 -2.62 23.17 0.74
C TRP A 48 -1.51 23.00 1.78
N SER A 49 -1.88 22.78 3.04
CA SER A 49 -0.96 22.31 4.08
C SER A 49 -0.77 20.78 4.03
N GLN A 50 0.27 20.25 4.69
CA GLN A 50 0.46 18.79 4.80
C GLN A 50 -0.74 18.11 5.48
N ALA A 51 -1.34 18.76 6.47
CA ALA A 51 -2.51 18.24 7.18
C ALA A 51 -3.75 18.20 6.28
N GLU A 52 -3.92 19.19 5.42
CA GLU A 52 -5.01 19.25 4.45
C GLU A 52 -4.89 18.18 3.35
N LEU A 53 -3.68 17.96 2.84
CA LEU A 53 -3.42 16.85 1.91
C LEU A 53 -3.69 15.51 2.59
N ALA A 54 -3.26 15.36 3.83
CA ALA A 54 -3.49 14.16 4.62
C ALA A 54 -4.98 13.89 4.84
N GLY A 55 -5.77 14.92 5.17
CA GLY A 55 -7.23 14.81 5.32
C GLY A 55 -7.93 14.42 4.02
N ARG A 56 -7.53 14.99 2.88
CA ARG A 56 -8.08 14.62 1.56
C ARG A 56 -7.75 13.18 1.16
N LEU A 57 -6.60 12.67 1.60
CA LEU A 57 -6.13 11.32 1.33
C LEU A 57 -6.48 10.31 2.43
N ASP A 58 -7.21 10.72 3.48
CA ASP A 58 -7.53 9.89 4.64
C ASP A 58 -6.29 9.14 5.19
N VAL A 59 -5.20 9.88 5.36
CA VAL A 59 -3.94 9.38 5.93
C VAL A 59 -3.48 10.31 7.04
N SER A 60 -2.51 9.86 7.84
CA SER A 60 -1.91 10.72 8.85
C SER A 60 -1.01 11.78 8.20
N ARG A 61 -0.89 12.95 8.85
CA ARG A 61 0.08 13.99 8.45
C ARG A 61 1.51 13.42 8.38
N GLN A 62 1.86 12.50 9.29
CA GLN A 62 3.17 11.85 9.30
C GLN A 62 3.41 11.02 8.04
N ALA A 63 2.39 10.34 7.52
CA ALA A 63 2.50 9.60 6.26
C ALA A 63 2.81 10.54 5.09
N VAL A 64 2.10 11.67 4.98
CA VAL A 64 2.39 12.69 3.95
C VAL A 64 3.82 13.21 4.07
N ASN A 65 4.28 13.52 5.28
CA ASN A 65 5.66 13.98 5.50
C ASN A 65 6.70 12.89 5.14
N ALA A 66 6.43 11.63 5.46
CA ALA A 66 7.32 10.52 5.14
C ALA A 66 7.42 10.29 3.62
N ILE A 67 6.30 10.44 2.90
CA ILE A 67 6.29 10.36 1.44
C ILE A 67 7.04 11.57 0.85
N GLU A 68 6.73 12.80 1.26
CA GLU A 68 7.40 14.02 0.77
C GLU A 68 8.93 13.97 0.99
N THR A 69 9.39 13.38 2.09
CA THR A 69 10.83 13.24 2.41
C THR A 69 11.49 12.00 1.79
N GLY A 70 10.74 11.16 1.06
CA GLY A 70 11.24 9.92 0.46
C GLY A 70 11.62 8.84 1.48
N ARG A 71 11.16 8.98 2.74
CA ARG A 71 11.39 7.98 3.80
C ARG A 71 10.43 6.79 3.71
N HIS A 72 9.32 6.96 3.00
CA HIS A 72 8.31 5.93 2.84
C HIS A 72 7.72 5.96 1.42
N ASP A 73 7.73 4.81 0.78
CA ASP A 73 7.05 4.64 -0.50
C ASP A 73 5.55 4.49 -0.25
N PRO A 74 4.69 5.27 -0.94
CA PRO A 74 3.26 5.08 -0.82
C PRO A 74 2.88 3.69 -1.31
N SER A 75 1.94 3.05 -0.60
CA SER A 75 1.33 1.82 -1.11
C SER A 75 0.68 2.08 -2.48
N LEU A 76 0.64 1.06 -3.34
CA LEU A 76 0.05 1.20 -4.68
C LEU A 76 -1.37 1.82 -4.65
N PRO A 77 -2.29 1.40 -3.75
CA PRO A 77 -3.60 2.06 -3.61
C PRO A 77 -3.50 3.55 -3.25
N LEU A 78 -2.56 3.93 -2.37
CA LEU A 78 -2.36 5.33 -1.97
C LEU A 78 -1.82 6.16 -3.14
N ALA A 79 -0.88 5.61 -3.92
CA ALA A 79 -0.37 6.27 -5.12
C ALA A 79 -1.50 6.56 -6.13
N PHE A 80 -2.41 5.61 -6.36
CA PHE A 80 -3.59 5.84 -7.20
C PHE A 80 -4.54 6.90 -6.63
N ARG A 81 -4.74 6.95 -5.31
CA ARG A 81 -5.56 8.01 -4.68
C ARG A 81 -4.94 9.39 -4.86
N ILE A 82 -3.63 9.49 -4.71
CA ILE A 82 -2.87 10.73 -4.93
C ILE A 82 -3.00 11.16 -6.39
N ALA A 83 -2.77 10.25 -7.35
CA ALA A 83 -2.94 10.52 -8.77
C ALA A 83 -4.33 11.05 -9.12
N ARG A 84 -5.39 10.40 -8.61
CA ARG A 84 -6.77 10.87 -8.79
C ARG A 84 -7.03 12.21 -8.13
N LEU A 85 -6.50 12.47 -6.94
CA LEU A 85 -6.69 13.74 -6.24
C LEU A 85 -6.08 14.92 -7.02
N PHE A 86 -4.93 14.70 -7.65
CA PHE A 86 -4.25 15.72 -8.43
C PHE A 86 -4.67 15.74 -9.91
N GLU A 87 -5.48 14.78 -10.36
CA GLU A 87 -5.86 14.58 -11.77
C GLU A 87 -4.65 14.41 -12.70
N LEU A 88 -3.60 13.77 -12.19
CA LEU A 88 -2.35 13.50 -12.91
C LEU A 88 -2.09 12.00 -12.96
N ARG A 89 -1.21 11.57 -13.87
CA ARG A 89 -0.76 10.17 -13.90
C ARG A 89 0.21 9.93 -12.75
N ILE A 90 0.34 8.67 -12.34
CA ILE A 90 1.28 8.28 -11.27
C ILE A 90 2.71 8.68 -11.66
N GLU A 91 3.09 8.44 -12.93
CA GLU A 91 4.42 8.79 -13.45
C GLU A 91 4.71 10.30 -13.47
N ASP A 92 3.69 11.16 -13.44
CA ASP A 92 3.87 12.62 -13.40
C ASP A 92 4.12 13.13 -11.96
N ILE A 93 3.80 12.31 -10.96
CA ILE A 93 3.88 12.63 -9.52
C ILE A 93 5.07 11.95 -8.85
N PHE A 94 5.33 10.69 -9.20
CA PHE A 94 6.38 9.85 -8.61
C PHE A 94 7.40 9.46 -9.68
N ASP A 95 8.68 9.65 -9.36
CA ASP A 95 9.83 9.32 -10.20
C ASP A 95 10.70 8.30 -9.44
N ASP A 96 10.86 7.12 -10.03
CA ASP A 96 11.61 6.00 -9.48
C ASP A 96 13.14 6.17 -9.61
N GLY A 97 13.59 7.25 -10.27
CA GLY A 97 15.01 7.52 -10.50
C GLY A 97 15.70 6.49 -11.40
N ALA A 98 14.94 5.54 -11.99
CA ALA A 98 15.46 4.44 -12.79
C ALA A 98 15.65 4.81 -14.27
N ARG A 99 15.25 6.02 -14.69
CA ARG A 99 15.63 6.58 -15.99
C ARG A 99 17.13 6.91 -16.01
N ARG A 100 17.95 5.90 -16.31
CA ARG A 100 19.31 6.05 -16.81
C ARG A 100 19.53 5.17 -18.02
#